data_AF-A0A8J2V2U1-F1
#
_entry.id   AF-A0A8J2V2U1-F1
#
_cell.length_a   1.000
_cell.length_b   1.000
_cell.length_c   1.000
_cell.angle_alpha   90.00
_cell.angle_beta   90.00
_cell.angle_gamma   90.00
#
_symmetry.space_group_name_H-M   'P 1'
#
loop_
_entity.id
_entity.type
_entity.pdbx_description
1 polymer ?
#
loop_
_entity_poly.entity_id
_entity_poly.type
_entity_poly.pdbx_seq_one_letter_code
_entity_poly.pdbx_strand_id
1 'polypeptide(L)'
;MTRLIAFIVLFTTLGLAPGLSPAAAAPSPLVMERLLGHPDAGNRTYMGERFQELDDLRVFYANRAYAPVWTRETLLELRYAFMEAQRAGLSVTDYHFTALGTEYSNDNEMALELLATDAWLSLAGDLYGSDDADMLAYLHHALEQDRLYEALAELAAFRSGR
;
A
#
# COMPACT_ATOMS: atom_id res chain seq x y z
N MET A 1 60.12 -3.49 40.83
CA MET A 1 59.19 -3.47 41.98
C MET A 1 58.72 -2.03 42.13
N THR A 2 57.46 -1.58 42.05
CA THR A 2 56.16 -2.24 42.07
C THR A 2 55.11 -1.24 41.54
N ARG A 3 54.41 -1.66 40.48
CA ARG A 3 53.01 -1.47 40.05
C ARG A 3 52.25 -0.14 40.30
N LEU A 4 51.84 0.44 39.15
CA LEU A 4 50.71 1.35 38.94
C LEU A 4 49.39 0.80 39.54
N ILE A 5 48.60 1.70 40.14
CA ILE A 5 47.20 1.48 40.50
C ILE A 5 46.34 2.06 39.37
N ALA A 6 45.52 1.23 38.73
CA ALA A 6 44.47 1.67 37.81
C ALA A 6 43.10 1.51 38.49
N PHE A 7 42.41 2.62 38.70
CA PHE A 7 41.03 2.69 39.16
C PHE A 7 40.09 2.40 37.98
N ILE A 8 39.34 1.31 38.04
CA ILE A 8 38.26 1.02 37.07
C ILE A 8 36.95 1.49 37.69
N VAL A 9 36.38 2.55 37.12
CA VAL A 9 35.02 3.01 37.41
C VAL A 9 34.05 2.17 36.58
N LEU A 10 33.24 1.36 37.26
CA LEU A 10 32.21 0.52 36.65
C LEU A 10 30.92 1.35 36.49
N PHE A 11 30.61 1.80 35.27
CA PHE A 11 29.30 2.34 34.92
C PHE A 11 28.39 1.20 34.47
N THR A 12 27.48 0.77 35.34
CA THR A 12 26.34 -0.08 34.98
C THR A 12 25.23 0.79 34.39
N THR A 13 25.15 0.86 33.06
CA THR A 13 23.96 1.39 32.38
C THR A 13 22.91 0.28 32.30
N LEU A 14 21.82 0.43 33.07
CA LEU A 14 20.58 -0.30 32.87
C LEU A 14 20.06 0.02 31.47
N GLY A 15 20.12 -0.94 30.55
CA GLY A 15 19.46 -0.84 29.25
C GLY A 15 17.95 -0.93 29.44
N LEU A 16 17.25 0.16 29.12
CA LEU A 16 15.81 0.11 28.82
C LEU A 16 15.64 -0.85 27.63
N ALA A 17 15.02 -2.00 27.86
CA ALA A 17 14.54 -2.83 26.78
C ALA A 17 13.47 -2.01 26.03
N PRO A 18 13.63 -1.73 24.71
CA PRO A 18 12.57 -1.10 23.96
C PRO A 18 11.35 -2.01 24.01
N GLY A 19 10.23 -1.46 24.49
CA GLY A 19 8.95 -2.14 24.46
C GLY A 19 8.66 -2.55 23.02
N LEU A 20 8.50 -3.85 22.80
CA LEU A 20 7.99 -4.41 21.57
C LEU A 20 6.52 -3.96 21.45
N SER A 21 6.29 -2.82 20.80
CA SER A 21 4.98 -2.54 20.24
C SER A 21 4.63 -3.71 19.32
N PRO A 22 3.45 -4.34 19.43
CA PRO A 22 3.05 -5.35 18.47
C PRO A 22 3.08 -4.68 17.10
N ALA A 23 3.93 -5.19 16.20
CA ALA A 23 3.89 -4.80 14.81
C ALA A 23 2.46 -5.02 14.34
N ALA A 24 1.81 -3.98 13.80
CA ALA A 24 0.54 -4.15 13.10
C ALA A 24 0.76 -5.27 12.08
N ALA A 25 0.08 -6.40 12.26
CA ALA A 25 0.33 -7.57 11.44
C ALA A 25 -0.10 -7.22 10.02
N ALA A 26 0.81 -7.31 9.06
CA ALA A 26 0.43 -7.07 7.66
C ALA A 26 -0.53 -8.19 7.19
N PRO A 27 -1.40 -7.93 6.19
CA PRO A 27 -2.32 -8.92 5.66
C PRO A 27 -1.62 -10.24 5.29
N SER A 28 -2.22 -11.36 5.68
CA SER A 28 -1.62 -12.69 5.44
C SER A 28 -1.64 -13.08 3.95
N PRO A 29 -0.48 -13.44 3.35
CA PRO A 29 -0.41 -13.86 1.94
C PRO A 29 -1.31 -15.06 1.61
N LEU A 30 -1.36 -16.05 2.50
CA LEU A 30 -2.20 -17.24 2.31
C LEU A 30 -3.70 -16.91 2.34
N VAL A 31 -4.10 -15.95 3.17
CA VAL A 31 -5.50 -15.51 3.22
C VAL A 31 -5.85 -14.74 1.96
N MET A 32 -4.94 -13.87 1.49
CA MET A 32 -5.10 -13.10 0.26
C MET A 32 -5.23 -14.00 -0.98
N GLU A 33 -4.35 -14.99 -1.13
CA GLU A 33 -4.42 -16.00 -2.20
C GLU A 33 -5.78 -16.68 -2.22
N ARG A 34 -6.24 -17.16 -1.06
CA ARG A 34 -7.54 -17.83 -0.93
C ARG A 34 -8.71 -16.90 -1.26
N LEU A 35 -8.64 -15.64 -0.85
CA LEU A 35 -9.68 -14.65 -1.10
C LEU A 35 -9.81 -14.35 -2.59
N LEU A 36 -8.69 -14.03 -3.25
CA LEU A 36 -8.65 -13.66 -4.66
C LEU A 36 -8.92 -14.86 -5.59
N GLY A 37 -8.47 -16.06 -5.19
CA GLY A 37 -8.71 -17.31 -5.91
C GLY A 37 -10.12 -17.89 -5.73
N HIS A 38 -10.94 -17.32 -4.82
CA HIS A 38 -12.30 -17.82 -4.60
C HIS A 38 -13.19 -17.54 -5.84
N PRO A 39 -14.01 -18.50 -6.30
CA PRO A 39 -14.91 -18.29 -7.45
C PRO A 39 -15.82 -17.07 -7.30
N ASP A 40 -16.32 -16.84 -6.09
CA ASP A 40 -17.17 -15.69 -5.77
C ASP A 40 -16.44 -14.38 -5.49
N ALA A 41 -15.11 -14.29 -5.64
CA ALA A 41 -14.35 -13.09 -5.27
C ALA A 41 -14.91 -11.82 -5.92
N GLY A 42 -15.30 -11.89 -7.20
CA GLY A 42 -15.89 -10.77 -7.94
C GLY A 42 -17.34 -10.45 -7.60
N ASN A 43 -18.02 -11.32 -6.83
CA ASN A 43 -19.40 -11.11 -6.38
C ASN A 43 -19.50 -10.59 -4.95
N ARG A 44 -18.39 -10.62 -4.21
CA ARG A 44 -18.32 -10.14 -2.83
C ARG A 44 -18.10 -8.64 -2.80
N THR A 45 -18.56 -8.03 -1.71
CA THR A 45 -18.22 -6.66 -1.38
C THR A 45 -17.17 -6.64 -0.27
N TYR A 46 -16.25 -5.70 -0.36
CA TYR A 46 -15.20 -5.41 0.60
C TYR A 46 -15.45 -3.99 1.06
N MET A 47 -15.78 -3.82 2.35
CA MET A 47 -16.19 -2.52 2.89
C MET A 47 -17.36 -1.86 2.12
N GLY A 48 -18.25 -2.68 1.54
CA GLY A 48 -19.38 -2.23 0.73
C GLY A 48 -19.05 -1.97 -0.74
N GLU A 49 -17.79 -2.10 -1.15
CA GLU A 49 -17.32 -1.82 -2.51
C GLU A 49 -16.97 -3.12 -3.26
N ARG A 50 -17.03 -3.11 -4.59
CA ARG A 50 -16.62 -4.24 -5.44
C ARG A 50 -15.36 -3.87 -6.18
N PHE A 51 -14.49 -4.84 -6.42
CA PHE A 51 -13.32 -4.65 -7.27
C PHE A 51 -13.73 -4.32 -8.70
N GLN A 52 -13.05 -3.35 -9.27
CA GLN A 52 -13.16 -2.93 -10.66
C GLN A 52 -12.20 -3.74 -11.53
N GLU A 53 -11.00 -4.01 -11.03
CA GLU A 53 -9.90 -4.63 -11.76
C GLU A 53 -9.52 -5.99 -11.14
N LEU A 54 -10.51 -6.82 -10.80
CA LEU A 54 -10.27 -8.09 -10.09
C LEU A 54 -9.25 -9.00 -10.78
N ASP A 55 -9.28 -9.10 -12.11
CA ASP A 55 -8.36 -9.97 -12.84
C ASP A 55 -6.93 -9.43 -12.81
N ASP A 56 -6.75 -8.11 -12.95
CA ASP A 56 -5.44 -7.49 -12.80
C ASP A 56 -4.93 -7.53 -11.35
N LEU A 57 -5.83 -7.37 -10.38
CA LEU A 57 -5.55 -7.54 -8.95
C LEU A 57 -5.01 -8.95 -8.65
N ARG A 58 -5.61 -9.98 -9.25
CA ARG A 58 -5.14 -11.37 -9.13
C ARG A 58 -3.74 -11.53 -9.71
N VAL A 59 -3.51 -11.03 -10.92
CA VAL A 59 -2.20 -11.12 -11.59
C VAL A 59 -1.13 -10.37 -10.79
N PHE A 60 -1.46 -9.16 -10.34
CA PHE A 60 -0.57 -8.33 -9.54
C PHE A 60 -0.10 -9.05 -8.28
N TYR A 61 -1.02 -9.60 -7.49
CA TYR A 61 -0.65 -10.30 -6.25
C TYR A 61 -0.01 -11.66 -6.51
N ALA A 62 -0.42 -12.39 -7.55
CA ALA A 62 0.25 -13.65 -7.92
C ALA A 62 1.75 -13.42 -8.22
N ASN A 63 2.07 -12.35 -8.96
CA ASN A 63 3.46 -11.98 -9.27
C ASN A 63 4.26 -11.55 -8.03
N ARG A 64 3.60 -11.15 -6.96
CA ARG A 64 4.21 -10.76 -5.68
C ARG A 64 4.20 -11.87 -4.63
N ALA A 65 3.85 -13.10 -5.02
CA ALA A 65 3.62 -14.20 -4.08
C ALA A 65 2.66 -13.80 -2.93
N TYR A 66 1.65 -12.98 -3.27
CA TYR A 66 0.64 -12.43 -2.37
C TYR A 66 1.18 -11.61 -1.19
N ALA A 67 2.41 -11.08 -1.31
CA ALA A 67 2.95 -10.18 -0.32
C ALA A 67 2.22 -8.83 -0.34
N PRO A 68 1.78 -8.32 0.83
CA PRO A 68 1.10 -7.02 0.90
C PRO A 68 2.05 -5.89 0.46
N VAL A 69 1.44 -4.83 -0.02
CA VAL A 69 2.06 -3.62 -0.55
C VAL A 69 1.92 -2.48 0.45
N TRP A 70 0.73 -2.36 1.05
CA TRP A 70 0.37 -1.12 1.70
C TRP A 70 0.67 -1.17 3.19
N THR A 71 1.34 -0.13 3.66
CA THR A 71 1.41 0.23 5.07
C THR A 71 0.39 1.32 5.38
N ARG A 72 0.13 1.56 6.67
CA ARG A 72 -0.72 2.68 7.11
C ARG A 72 -0.23 4.02 6.56
N GLU A 73 1.08 4.23 6.50
CA GLU A 73 1.70 5.47 6.02
C GLU A 73 1.47 5.64 4.51
N THR A 74 1.81 4.62 3.72
CA THR A 74 1.63 4.66 2.25
C THR A 74 0.16 4.73 1.83
N LEU A 75 -0.78 4.21 2.63
CA LEU A 75 -2.22 4.40 2.38
C LEU A 75 -2.65 5.86 2.56
N LEU A 76 -2.09 6.56 3.55
CA LEU A 76 -2.35 7.99 3.75
C LEU A 76 -1.80 8.80 2.56
N GLU A 77 -0.59 8.47 2.10
CA GLU A 77 0.00 9.09 0.91
C GLU A 77 -0.84 8.85 -0.34
N LEU A 78 -1.29 7.61 -0.58
CA LEU A 78 -2.19 7.26 -1.67
C LEU A 78 -3.47 8.10 -1.63
N ARG A 79 -4.09 8.22 -0.45
CA ARG A 79 -5.27 9.06 -0.26
C ARG A 79 -5.00 10.52 -0.58
N TYR A 80 -3.87 11.08 -0.13
CA TYR A 80 -3.49 12.46 -0.44
C TYR A 80 -3.27 12.66 -1.94
N ALA A 81 -2.64 11.70 -2.62
CA ALA A 81 -2.46 11.76 -4.05
C ALA A 81 -3.80 11.78 -4.80
N PHE A 82 -4.78 10.96 -4.39
CA PHE A 82 -6.14 11.05 -4.93
C PHE A 82 -6.79 12.41 -4.64
N MET A 83 -6.59 13.00 -3.45
CA MET A 83 -7.11 14.35 -3.16
C MET A 83 -6.53 15.43 -4.07
N GLU A 84 -5.22 15.38 -4.36
CA GLU A 84 -4.61 16.31 -5.31
C GLU A 84 -5.09 16.06 -6.75
N ALA A 85 -5.24 14.79 -7.15
CA ALA A 85 -5.83 14.44 -8.44
C ALA A 85 -7.27 14.95 -8.57
N GLN A 86 -8.06 14.90 -7.49
CA GLN A 86 -9.41 15.44 -7.45
C GLN A 86 -9.43 16.95 -7.72
N ARG A 87 -8.51 17.70 -7.11
CA ARG A 87 -8.35 19.14 -7.34
C ARG A 87 -7.99 19.45 -8.80
N ALA A 88 -7.33 18.51 -9.46
CA ALA A 88 -6.96 18.57 -10.86
C ALA A 88 -8.08 18.09 -11.82
N GLY A 89 -9.26 17.74 -11.30
CA GLY A 89 -10.45 17.37 -12.07
C GLY A 89 -10.77 15.87 -12.13
N LEU A 90 -10.01 15.01 -11.44
CA LEU A 90 -10.30 13.58 -11.35
C LEU A 90 -11.56 13.32 -10.52
N SER A 91 -12.45 12.45 -11.01
CA SER A 91 -13.56 11.91 -10.23
C SER A 91 -13.06 10.80 -9.30
N VAL A 92 -12.65 11.15 -8.08
CA VAL A 92 -12.07 10.16 -7.13
C VAL A 92 -13.05 9.12 -6.63
N THR A 93 -14.37 9.35 -6.77
CA THR A 93 -15.39 8.37 -6.37
C THR A 93 -15.30 7.06 -7.13
N ASP A 94 -14.63 7.09 -8.29
CA ASP A 94 -14.44 5.93 -9.15
C ASP A 94 -13.22 5.09 -8.72
N TYR A 95 -12.52 5.42 -7.63
CA TYR A 95 -11.30 4.73 -7.19
C TYR A 95 -11.31 4.41 -5.69
N HIS A 96 -12.42 3.86 -5.18
CA HIS A 96 -12.56 3.41 -3.77
C HIS A 96 -12.20 4.47 -2.72
N PHE A 97 -12.32 5.75 -3.06
CA PHE A 97 -11.85 6.84 -2.21
C PHE A 97 -12.54 6.88 -0.85
N THR A 98 -13.79 6.39 -0.76
CA THR A 98 -14.51 6.24 0.50
C THR A 98 -13.85 5.18 1.39
N ALA A 99 -13.56 3.98 0.87
CA ALA A 99 -12.82 2.96 1.58
C ALA A 99 -11.44 3.46 2.04
N LEU A 100 -10.67 4.11 1.17
CA LEU A 100 -9.37 4.73 1.51
C LEU A 100 -9.47 5.80 2.59
N GLY A 101 -10.65 6.39 2.77
CA GLY A 101 -10.94 7.35 3.82
C GLY A 101 -11.12 6.73 5.22
N THR A 102 -11.29 5.41 5.30
CA THR A 102 -11.59 4.69 6.54
C THR A 102 -10.33 4.50 7.39
N GLU A 103 -10.51 4.46 8.71
CA GLU A 103 -9.40 4.20 9.64
C GLU A 103 -8.83 2.79 9.44
N TYR A 104 -7.50 2.69 9.31
CA TYR A 104 -6.80 1.42 9.22
C TYR A 104 -6.87 0.67 10.55
N SER A 105 -7.38 -0.56 10.52
CA SER A 105 -7.45 -1.47 11.66
C SER A 105 -7.21 -2.92 11.21
N ASN A 106 -6.93 -3.80 12.17
CA ASN A 106 -6.75 -5.22 11.86
C ASN A 106 -8.04 -5.87 11.28
N ASP A 107 -9.22 -5.29 11.54
CA ASP A 107 -10.49 -5.82 11.06
C ASP A 107 -10.73 -5.51 9.57
N ASN A 108 -10.09 -4.47 9.04
CA ASN A 108 -10.26 -4.03 7.66
C ASN A 108 -8.97 -4.00 6.84
N GLU A 109 -7.82 -4.36 7.42
CA GLU A 109 -6.51 -4.32 6.77
C GLU A 109 -6.50 -5.02 5.40
N MET A 110 -7.09 -6.21 5.30
CA MET A 110 -7.14 -6.98 4.06
C MET A 110 -8.05 -6.31 3.01
N ALA A 111 -9.16 -5.73 3.45
CA ALA A 111 -10.07 -5.04 2.54
C ALA A 111 -9.43 -3.75 2.02
N LEU A 112 -8.79 -2.97 2.90
CA LEU A 112 -8.06 -1.76 2.52
C LEU A 112 -6.90 -2.07 1.58
N GLU A 113 -6.12 -3.11 1.87
CA GLU A 113 -5.03 -3.58 1.02
C GLU A 113 -5.50 -3.85 -0.42
N LEU A 114 -6.57 -4.63 -0.56
CA LEU A 114 -7.11 -5.01 -1.87
C LEU A 114 -7.75 -3.81 -2.58
N LEU A 115 -8.57 -3.00 -1.90
CA LEU A 115 -9.24 -1.84 -2.49
C LEU A 115 -8.26 -0.74 -2.87
N ALA A 116 -7.19 -0.53 -2.10
CA ALA A 116 -6.13 0.41 -2.44
C ALA A 116 -5.38 -0.01 -3.70
N THR A 117 -5.12 -1.31 -3.83
CA THR A 117 -4.47 -1.86 -5.03
C THR A 117 -5.40 -1.77 -6.23
N ASP A 118 -6.68 -2.09 -6.07
CA ASP A 118 -7.67 -1.99 -7.14
C ASP A 118 -7.81 -0.54 -7.62
N ALA A 119 -7.95 0.42 -6.70
CA ALA A 119 -7.97 1.86 -7.00
C ALA A 119 -6.72 2.32 -7.76
N TRP A 120 -5.55 1.81 -7.35
CA TRP A 120 -4.27 2.09 -7.97
C TRP A 120 -4.18 1.55 -9.40
N LEU A 121 -4.65 0.32 -9.63
CA LEU A 121 -4.68 -0.31 -10.96
C LEU A 121 -5.69 0.39 -11.89
N SER A 122 -6.89 0.70 -11.41
CA SER A 122 -7.91 1.43 -12.18
C SER A 122 -7.40 2.81 -12.60
N LEU A 123 -6.72 3.54 -11.71
CA LEU A 123 -6.13 4.84 -12.04
C LEU A 123 -5.07 4.70 -13.13
N ALA A 124 -4.24 3.65 -13.06
CA ALA A 124 -3.25 3.37 -14.08
C ALA A 124 -3.90 3.14 -15.46
N GLY A 125 -4.96 2.33 -15.51
CA GLY A 125 -5.73 2.04 -16.72
C GLY A 125 -6.37 3.30 -17.33
N ASP A 126 -6.97 4.16 -16.50
CA ASP A 126 -7.62 5.39 -16.98
C ASP A 126 -6.64 6.44 -17.51
N LEU A 127 -5.40 6.44 -17.04
CA LEU A 127 -4.40 7.42 -17.46
C LEU A 127 -3.75 7.09 -18.80
N TYR A 128 -3.67 5.82 -19.16
CA TYR A 128 -2.94 5.36 -20.35
C TYR A 128 -3.79 4.57 -21.36
N GLY A 129 -5.03 4.22 -21.01
CA GLY A 129 -5.80 3.24 -21.76
C GLY A 129 -5.48 1.82 -21.27
N SER A 130 -6.45 0.91 -21.40
CA SER A 130 -6.48 -0.42 -20.78
C SER A 130 -5.41 -1.43 -21.27
N ASP A 131 -4.41 -1.01 -22.06
CA ASP A 131 -3.59 -1.93 -22.87
C ASP A 131 -2.07 -1.96 -22.57
N ASP A 132 -1.53 -1.19 -21.61
CA ASP A 132 -0.06 -1.12 -21.43
C ASP A 132 0.49 -1.78 -20.15
N ALA A 133 1.16 -2.92 -20.36
CA ALA A 133 2.04 -3.58 -19.40
C ALA A 133 3.16 -2.66 -18.87
N ASP A 134 3.53 -1.63 -19.63
CA ASP A 134 4.56 -0.66 -19.29
C ASP A 134 4.18 0.21 -18.07
N MET A 135 2.90 0.49 -17.87
CA MET A 135 2.44 1.30 -16.73
C MET A 135 2.36 0.49 -15.43
N LEU A 136 1.91 -0.77 -15.51
CA LEU A 136 2.02 -1.69 -14.39
C LEU A 136 3.48 -1.88 -14.00
N ALA A 137 4.39 -1.97 -14.97
CA ALA A 137 5.83 -2.01 -14.72
C ALA A 137 6.35 -0.71 -14.09
N TYR A 138 5.95 0.47 -14.58
CA TYR A 138 6.33 1.77 -13.99
C TYR A 138 5.87 1.89 -12.53
N LEU A 139 4.62 1.54 -12.26
CA LEU A 139 4.05 1.60 -10.91
C LEU A 139 4.65 0.56 -9.97
N HIS A 140 4.93 -0.64 -10.49
CA HIS A 140 5.68 -1.66 -9.75
C HIS A 140 7.07 -1.16 -9.40
N HIS A 141 7.76 -0.51 -10.34
CA HIS A 141 9.08 0.03 -10.10
C HIS A 141 9.06 1.23 -9.14
N ALA A 142 8.02 2.07 -9.20
CA ALA A 142 7.81 3.15 -8.23
C ALA A 142 7.60 2.60 -6.81
N LEU A 143 6.88 1.48 -6.68
CA LEU A 143 6.73 0.74 -5.42
C LEU A 143 8.08 0.17 -4.92
N GLU A 144 8.89 -0.42 -5.79
CA GLU A 144 10.21 -0.95 -5.42
C GLU A 144 11.21 0.14 -5.00
N GLN A 145 11.00 1.37 -5.47
CA GLN A 145 11.88 2.51 -5.21
C GLN A 145 11.39 3.44 -4.08
N ASP A 146 10.30 3.10 -3.39
CA ASP A 146 9.63 3.98 -2.41
C ASP A 146 9.23 5.36 -3.00
N ARG A 147 8.94 5.40 -4.30
CA ARG A 147 8.55 6.62 -5.06
C ARG A 147 7.05 6.69 -5.35
N LEU A 148 6.26 5.98 -4.55
CA LEU A 148 4.81 5.82 -4.75
C LEU A 148 4.08 7.16 -4.89
N TYR A 149 4.30 8.08 -3.95
CA TYR A 149 3.65 9.39 -3.94
C TYR A 149 4.03 10.23 -5.16
N GLU A 150 5.30 10.20 -5.55
CA GLU A 150 5.83 10.96 -6.69
C GLU A 150 5.27 10.43 -8.00
N ALA A 151 5.25 9.10 -8.18
CA ALA A 151 4.67 8.47 -9.34
C ALA A 151 3.19 8.84 -9.50
N LEU A 152 2.41 8.84 -8.41
CA LEU A 152 1.02 9.26 -8.47
C LEU A 152 0.83 10.75 -8.74
N ALA A 153 1.66 11.61 -8.16
CA ALA A 153 1.59 13.05 -8.42
C ALA A 153 1.94 13.35 -9.88
N GLU A 154 2.97 12.70 -10.44
CA GLU A 154 3.35 12.78 -11.85
C GLU A 154 2.19 12.34 -12.76
N LEU A 155 1.55 11.22 -12.42
CA LEU A 155 0.43 10.64 -13.14
C LEU A 155 -0.84 11.52 -13.10
N ALA A 156 -1.18 12.06 -11.94
CA ALA A 156 -2.29 13.00 -11.78
C ALA A 156 -2.05 14.33 -12.51
N ALA A 157 -0.81 14.85 -12.47
CA ALA A 157 -0.43 16.06 -13.18
C ALA A 157 -0.48 15.88 -14.70
N PHE A 158 -0.11 14.71 -15.22
CA PHE A 158 -0.16 14.40 -16.65
C PHE A 158 -1.58 14.50 -17.24
N ARG A 159 -2.61 14.08 -16.47
CA ARG A 159 -4.02 14.17 -16.91
C ARG A 159 -4.55 15.60 -16.93
N SER A 160 -4.11 16.45 -16.00
CA SER A 160 -4.60 17.83 -15.89
C SER A 160 -3.95 18.81 -16.87
N GLY A 161 -2.84 18.41 -17.52
CA GLY A 161 -2.17 19.16 -18.57
C GLY A 161 -2.65 18.85 -20.01
N ARG A 162 -3.57 17.90 -20.19
CA ARG A 162 -4.24 17.60 -21.47
C ARG A 162 -5.59 18.28 -21.55
#